data_AF-A0AAF1KWJ0-F1
#
_entry.id   AF-A0AAF1KWJ0-F1
#
_cell.length_a   1.000
_cell.length_b   1.000
_cell.length_c   1.000
_cell.angle_alpha   90.00
_cell.angle_beta   90.00
_cell.angle_gamma   90.00
#
_symmetry.space_group_name_H-M   'P 1'
#
loop_
_entity.id
_entity.type
_entity.pdbx_description
1 polymer ?
#
loop_
_entity_poly.entity_id
_entity_poly.type
_entity_poly.pdbx_seq_one_letter_code
_entity_poly.pdbx_strand_id
1 'polypeptide(L)'
;MSAERTFPALADMMGSCFHQDMDLEAETVPEAVALYARGLSADAGKALQAEIDSFRQQHPADLDEAFLQAFGDDLDPSDAGFGTEEFLRMVDAVVEDPAALRQFLEADLRPEFPQLRRLARACLDLPALSAEARRLGLAGADSVPHALSIHLGALPATERPALLLELQEFEDLYGDRATEVFGKRWFDLETGLFGSFRHFRQAVERISANPADFSGFTVA
;
A
#
# COMPACT_ATOMS: atom_id res chain seq x y z
N MET A 1 -1.62 25.11 -26.48
CA MET A 1 -2.81 24.40 -25.98
C MET A 1 -2.34 23.65 -24.75
N SER A 2 -3.04 23.76 -23.60
CA SER A 2 -2.61 23.07 -22.37
C SER A 2 -2.60 21.57 -22.60
N ALA A 3 -1.61 20.85 -22.08
CA ALA A 3 -1.46 19.41 -22.24
C ALA A 3 -2.73 18.64 -21.80
N GLU A 4 -3.42 19.13 -20.77
CA GLU A 4 -4.75 18.68 -20.32
C GLU A 4 -5.81 18.53 -21.42
N ARG A 5 -5.74 19.35 -22.48
CA ARG A 5 -6.70 19.30 -23.59
C ARG A 5 -6.26 18.36 -24.71
N THR A 6 -4.97 18.02 -24.75
CA THR A 6 -4.38 17.17 -25.79
C THR A 6 -4.29 15.71 -25.33
N PHE A 7 -4.04 15.50 -24.03
CA PHE A 7 -3.89 14.19 -23.39
C PHE A 7 -4.78 14.12 -22.13
N PRO A 8 -6.11 14.12 -22.29
CA PRO A 8 -7.04 14.17 -21.15
C PRO A 8 -7.00 12.94 -20.23
N ALA A 9 -6.76 11.73 -20.75
CA ALA A 9 -6.63 10.55 -19.90
C ALA A 9 -5.31 10.57 -19.10
N LEU A 10 -4.23 11.03 -19.72
CA LEU A 10 -2.95 11.20 -19.02
C LEU A 10 -3.07 12.27 -17.93
N ALA A 11 -3.69 13.42 -18.23
CA ALA A 11 -3.91 14.48 -17.25
C ALA A 11 -4.81 14.04 -16.08
N ASP A 12 -5.87 13.28 -16.36
CA ASP A 12 -6.74 12.71 -15.32
C ASP A 12 -5.97 11.76 -14.39
N MET A 13 -5.09 10.91 -14.94
CA MET A 13 -4.22 10.05 -14.15
C MET A 13 -3.25 10.86 -13.29
N MET A 14 -2.60 11.89 -13.86
CA MET A 14 -1.67 12.73 -13.10
C MET A 14 -2.35 13.40 -11.90
N GLY A 15 -3.50 14.03 -12.12
CA GLY A 15 -4.25 14.69 -11.05
C GLY A 15 -4.87 13.73 -10.03
N SER A 16 -5.21 12.50 -10.45
CA SER A 16 -5.76 11.47 -9.56
C SER A 16 -4.68 10.78 -8.73
N CYS A 17 -3.48 10.58 -9.27
CA CYS A 17 -2.42 9.86 -8.58
C CYS A 17 -1.53 10.79 -7.75
N PHE A 18 -1.24 12.00 -8.23
CA PHE A 18 -0.18 12.86 -7.69
C PHE A 18 -0.74 14.17 -7.14
N HIS A 19 -1.90 14.10 -6.48
CA HIS A 19 -2.41 15.21 -5.69
C HIS A 19 -1.62 15.37 -4.37
N GLN A 20 -1.85 16.48 -3.67
CA GLN A 20 -1.12 16.84 -2.44
C GLN A 20 -1.15 15.75 -1.35
N ASP A 21 -2.25 15.00 -1.28
CA ASP A 21 -2.45 13.93 -0.28
C ASP A 21 -2.05 12.52 -0.78
N MET A 22 -1.27 12.42 -1.87
CA MET A 22 -0.86 11.12 -2.45
C MET A 22 -0.17 10.21 -1.42
N ASP A 23 0.63 10.81 -0.53
CA ASP A 23 1.38 10.14 0.53
C ASP A 23 0.48 9.53 1.63
N LEU A 24 -0.80 9.90 1.68
CA LEU A 24 -1.81 9.27 2.53
C LEU A 24 -2.40 7.99 1.89
N GLU A 25 -2.31 7.85 0.57
CA GLU A 25 -2.91 6.75 -0.19
C GLU A 25 -1.88 5.73 -0.70
N ALA A 26 -0.67 6.19 -1.04
CA ALA A 26 0.41 5.38 -1.60
C ALA A 26 1.79 5.84 -1.10
N GLU A 27 2.72 4.90 -0.89
CA GLU A 27 4.09 5.23 -0.44
C GLU A 27 5.02 5.57 -1.61
N THR A 28 4.68 5.10 -2.81
CA THR A 28 5.52 5.28 -4.00
C THR A 28 4.70 5.61 -5.23
N VAL A 29 5.35 6.24 -6.20
CA VAL A 29 4.76 6.51 -7.52
C VAL A 29 4.18 5.24 -8.18
N PRO A 30 4.89 4.09 -8.25
CA PRO A 30 4.30 2.85 -8.78
C PRO A 30 3.07 2.35 -8.01
N GLU A 31 3.02 2.54 -6.69
CA GLU A 31 1.86 2.16 -5.89
C GLU A 31 0.65 3.05 -6.18
N ALA A 32 0.84 4.37 -6.28
CA ALA A 32 -0.24 5.30 -6.63
C ALA A 32 -0.86 4.96 -7.99
N VAL A 33 -0.01 4.73 -9.00
CA VAL A 33 -0.46 4.32 -10.34
C VAL A 33 -1.20 2.98 -10.28
N ALA A 34 -0.76 2.03 -9.47
CA ALA A 34 -1.44 0.75 -9.32
C ALA A 34 -2.79 0.85 -8.61
N LEU A 35 -2.94 1.76 -7.65
CA LEU A 35 -4.23 2.04 -7.01
C LEU A 35 -5.21 2.62 -8.03
N TYR A 36 -4.78 3.61 -8.81
CA TYR A 36 -5.57 4.17 -9.91
C TYR A 36 -5.96 3.09 -10.94
N ALA A 37 -5.01 2.27 -11.38
CA ALA A 37 -5.22 1.23 -12.38
C ALA A 37 -6.27 0.17 -11.94
N ARG A 38 -6.37 -0.15 -10.65
CA ARG A 38 -7.39 -1.08 -10.13
C ARG A 38 -8.82 -0.56 -10.28
N GLY A 39 -9.00 0.76 -10.35
CA GLY A 39 -10.30 1.41 -10.54
C GLY A 39 -10.65 1.65 -12.00
N LEU A 40 -9.70 1.47 -12.93
CA LEU A 40 -9.92 1.73 -14.35
C LEU A 40 -10.80 0.67 -15.01
N SER A 41 -11.65 1.14 -15.94
CA SER A 41 -12.25 0.25 -16.93
C SER A 41 -11.23 -0.10 -18.02
N ALA A 42 -11.43 -1.24 -18.70
CA ALA A 42 -10.56 -1.65 -19.79
C ALA A 42 -10.48 -0.62 -20.94
N ASP A 43 -11.57 0.09 -21.23
CA ASP A 43 -11.58 1.13 -22.27
C ASP A 43 -10.84 2.39 -21.83
N ALA A 44 -10.96 2.77 -20.56
CA ALA A 44 -10.20 3.89 -20.00
C ALA A 44 -8.69 3.58 -19.96
N GLY A 45 -8.30 2.36 -19.59
CA GLY A 45 -6.90 1.92 -19.64
C GLY A 45 -6.31 1.99 -21.04
N LYS A 46 -7.05 1.53 -22.06
CA LYS A 46 -6.62 1.63 -23.46
C LYS A 46 -6.50 3.08 -23.95
N ALA A 47 -7.40 3.97 -23.50
CA ALA A 47 -7.33 5.38 -23.85
C ALA A 47 -6.06 6.02 -23.27
N LEU A 48 -5.75 5.73 -22.01
CA LEU A 48 -4.51 6.19 -21.36
C LEU A 48 -3.26 5.69 -22.09
N GLN A 49 -3.17 4.39 -22.39
CA GLN A 49 -2.03 3.81 -23.12
C GLN A 49 -1.87 4.45 -24.52
N ALA A 50 -2.97 4.68 -25.24
CA ALA A 50 -2.93 5.32 -26.55
C ALA A 50 -2.44 6.78 -26.47
N GLU A 51 -2.78 7.50 -25.40
CA GLU A 51 -2.27 8.85 -25.16
C GLU A 51 -0.78 8.85 -24.80
N ILE A 52 -0.32 7.90 -24.01
CA ILE A 52 1.11 7.72 -23.70
C ILE A 52 1.91 7.47 -24.99
N ASP A 53 1.44 6.57 -25.86
CA ASP A 53 2.07 6.31 -27.16
C ASP A 53 2.09 7.55 -28.05
N SER A 54 0.99 8.30 -28.08
CA SER A 54 0.89 9.56 -28.83
C SER A 54 1.86 10.62 -28.29
N PHE A 55 1.99 10.72 -26.96
CA PHE A 55 2.91 11.66 -26.31
C PHE A 55 4.37 11.36 -26.70
N ARG A 56 4.78 10.07 -26.61
CA ARG A 56 6.12 9.62 -27.04
C ARG A 56 6.40 9.93 -28.51
N GLN A 57 5.42 9.72 -29.39
CA GLN A 57 5.57 9.97 -30.83
C GLN A 57 5.68 11.47 -31.16
N GLN A 58 5.02 12.33 -30.38
CA GLN A 58 5.07 13.78 -30.55
C GLN A 58 6.36 14.39 -30.00
N HIS A 59 6.96 13.77 -28.99
CA HIS A 59 8.16 14.26 -28.30
C HIS A 59 9.35 13.28 -28.34
N PRO A 60 9.80 12.82 -29.53
CA PRO A 60 10.84 11.79 -29.63
C PRO A 60 12.24 12.28 -29.25
N ALA A 61 12.47 13.60 -29.19
CA ALA A 61 13.77 14.21 -28.92
C ALA A 61 13.83 15.03 -27.62
N ASP A 62 12.67 15.35 -27.05
CA ASP A 62 12.49 16.29 -25.95
C ASP A 62 11.50 15.76 -24.89
N LEU A 63 11.33 14.43 -24.80
CA LEU A 63 10.32 13.78 -23.96
C LEU A 63 10.30 14.28 -22.51
N ASP A 64 11.46 14.38 -21.86
CA ASP A 64 11.55 14.83 -20.47
C ASP A 64 11.13 16.30 -20.32
N GLU A 65 11.63 17.19 -21.19
CA GLU A 65 11.28 18.61 -21.15
C GLU A 65 9.79 18.83 -21.44
N ALA A 66 9.25 18.12 -22.45
CA ALA A 66 7.85 18.21 -22.82
C ALA A 66 6.93 17.70 -21.69
N PHE A 67 7.33 16.63 -21.00
CA PHE A 67 6.57 16.10 -19.87
C PHE A 67 6.56 17.05 -18.69
N LEU A 68 7.71 17.61 -18.31
CA LEU A 68 7.79 18.60 -17.23
C LEU A 68 7.01 19.88 -17.55
N GLN A 69 7.03 20.34 -18.80
CA GLN A 69 6.19 21.47 -19.22
C GLN A 69 4.69 21.17 -19.16
N ALA A 70 4.30 19.91 -19.32
CA ALA A 70 2.91 19.47 -19.35
C ALA A 70 2.35 19.14 -17.97
N PHE A 71 3.15 18.47 -17.12
CA PHE A 71 2.70 17.82 -15.89
C PHE A 71 3.66 18.01 -14.70
N GLY A 72 4.71 18.82 -14.85
CA GLY A 72 5.72 19.01 -13.79
C GLY A 72 5.19 19.69 -12.53
N ASP A 73 4.02 20.32 -12.59
CA ASP A 73 3.33 20.84 -11.40
C ASP A 73 2.75 19.72 -10.53
N ASP A 74 2.43 18.55 -11.11
CA ASP A 74 1.90 17.38 -10.41
C ASP A 74 3.02 16.41 -10.01
N LEU A 75 3.94 16.12 -10.93
CA LEU A 75 5.05 15.19 -10.70
C LEU A 75 6.24 15.49 -11.62
N ASP A 76 7.42 15.59 -11.03
CA ASP A 76 8.69 15.35 -11.71
C ASP A 76 9.09 13.87 -11.50
N PRO A 77 9.09 13.01 -12.54
CA PRO A 77 9.45 11.61 -12.40
C PRO A 77 10.85 11.38 -11.79
N SER A 78 11.77 12.34 -11.95
CA SER A 78 13.13 12.22 -11.46
C SER A 78 13.23 12.30 -9.94
N ASP A 79 12.28 12.97 -9.27
CA ASP A 79 12.18 12.99 -7.80
C ASP A 79 11.86 11.60 -7.23
N ALA A 80 11.21 10.74 -8.03
CA ALA A 80 10.93 9.35 -7.72
C ALA A 80 11.96 8.36 -8.32
N GLY A 81 13.08 8.86 -8.85
CA GLY A 81 14.16 8.04 -9.39
C GLY A 81 13.92 7.50 -10.81
N PHE A 82 12.95 8.04 -11.55
CA PHE A 82 12.63 7.63 -12.92
C PHE A 82 13.07 8.68 -13.94
N GLY A 83 13.46 8.24 -15.14
CA GLY A 83 13.34 9.09 -16.33
C GLY A 83 11.88 9.07 -16.85
N THR A 84 11.47 10.07 -17.63
CA THR A 84 10.07 10.13 -18.13
C THR A 84 9.69 8.89 -18.92
N GLU A 85 10.57 8.41 -19.80
CA GLU A 85 10.30 7.19 -20.58
C GLU A 85 10.11 5.97 -19.68
N GLU A 86 10.88 5.87 -18.59
CA GLU A 86 10.77 4.78 -17.63
C GLU A 86 9.46 4.87 -16.83
N PHE A 87 9.09 6.06 -16.41
CA PHE A 87 7.82 6.34 -15.76
C PHE A 87 6.64 5.97 -16.65
N LEU A 88 6.61 6.45 -17.90
CA LEU A 88 5.53 6.13 -18.84
C LEU A 88 5.44 4.63 -19.13
N ARG A 89 6.58 3.94 -19.20
CA ARG A 89 6.61 2.48 -19.37
C ARG A 89 6.07 1.75 -18.15
N MET A 90 6.35 2.27 -16.96
CA MET A 90 5.80 1.76 -15.71
C MET A 90 4.28 1.93 -15.68
N VAL A 91 3.76 3.09 -16.09
CA VAL A 91 2.31 3.32 -16.21
C VAL A 91 1.69 2.33 -17.19
N ASP A 92 2.24 2.16 -18.39
CA ASP A 92 1.71 1.19 -19.37
C ASP A 92 1.63 -0.23 -18.80
N ALA A 93 2.69 -0.68 -18.14
CA ALA A 93 2.77 -2.02 -17.56
C ALA A 93 1.78 -2.21 -16.41
N VAL A 94 1.62 -1.21 -15.54
CA VAL A 94 0.73 -1.26 -14.38
C VAL A 94 -0.74 -1.15 -14.78
N VAL A 95 -1.06 -0.38 -15.83
CA VAL A 95 -2.42 -0.29 -16.39
C VAL A 95 -2.85 -1.61 -17.03
N GLU A 96 -1.93 -2.30 -17.70
CA GLU A 96 -2.19 -3.64 -18.26
C GLU A 96 -2.35 -4.71 -17.16
N ASP A 97 -1.45 -4.70 -16.19
CA ASP A 97 -1.46 -5.60 -15.04
C ASP A 97 -1.01 -4.85 -13.77
N PRO A 98 -1.93 -4.53 -12.83
CA PRO A 98 -1.57 -3.85 -11.59
C PRO A 98 -0.53 -4.61 -10.75
N ALA A 99 -0.33 -5.92 -10.95
CA ALA A 99 0.73 -6.67 -10.27
C ALA A 99 2.14 -6.36 -10.82
N ALA A 100 2.26 -5.74 -12.00
CA ALA A 100 3.51 -5.36 -12.62
C ALA A 100 4.26 -4.26 -11.84
N LEU A 101 3.58 -3.53 -10.95
CA LEU A 101 4.18 -2.48 -10.09
C LEU A 101 5.44 -2.99 -9.37
N ARG A 102 5.47 -4.29 -9.02
CA ARG A 102 6.59 -4.94 -8.34
C ARG A 102 7.93 -4.81 -9.06
N GLN A 103 7.91 -4.68 -10.39
CA GLN A 103 9.12 -4.52 -11.21
C GLN A 103 9.75 -3.14 -11.01
N PHE A 104 8.95 -2.17 -10.58
CA PHE A 104 9.29 -0.75 -10.47
C PHE A 104 9.45 -0.27 -9.03
N LEU A 105 9.19 -1.13 -8.04
CA LEU A 105 9.51 -0.82 -6.65
C LEU A 105 11.03 -0.80 -6.41
N GLU A 106 11.45 0.12 -5.55
CA GLU A 106 12.79 0.13 -4.96
C GLU A 106 13.13 -1.25 -4.38
N ALA A 107 14.41 -1.63 -4.40
CA ALA A 107 14.86 -2.93 -3.94
C ALA A 107 14.42 -3.23 -2.49
N ASP A 108 14.32 -2.19 -1.66
CA ASP A 108 13.95 -2.26 -0.25
C ASP A 108 12.43 -2.34 -0.01
N LEU A 109 11.61 -2.20 -1.07
CA LEU A 109 10.14 -2.32 -1.01
C LEU A 109 9.61 -3.59 -1.69
N ARG A 110 10.49 -4.34 -2.37
CA ARG A 110 10.19 -5.64 -3.00
C ARG A 110 9.90 -6.78 -2.01
N PRO A 111 10.45 -6.82 -0.77
CA PRO A 111 10.14 -7.89 0.17
C PRO A 111 8.65 -7.92 0.53
N GLU A 112 8.04 -9.09 0.37
CA GLU A 112 6.68 -9.34 0.82
C GLU A 112 6.71 -9.95 2.21
N PHE A 113 5.92 -9.38 3.11
CA PHE A 113 5.68 -9.91 4.46
C PHE A 113 4.23 -10.44 4.51
N PRO A 114 3.94 -11.59 3.86
CA PRO A 114 2.58 -12.06 3.65
C PRO A 114 1.83 -12.35 4.97
N GLN A 115 2.49 -12.90 5.98
CA GLN A 115 1.85 -13.16 7.27
C GLN A 115 1.60 -11.87 8.04
N LEU A 116 2.55 -10.94 7.99
CA LEU A 116 2.45 -9.64 8.60
C LEU A 116 1.32 -8.81 7.96
N ARG A 117 1.25 -8.79 6.64
CA ARG A 117 0.15 -8.18 5.86
C ARG A 117 -1.19 -8.82 6.19
N ARG A 118 -1.25 -10.17 6.25
CA ARG A 118 -2.47 -10.89 6.59
C ARG A 118 -2.96 -10.55 7.99
N LEU A 119 -2.06 -10.48 8.97
CA LEU A 119 -2.38 -10.11 10.34
C LEU A 119 -2.87 -8.67 10.45
N ALA A 120 -2.15 -7.73 9.84
CA ALA A 120 -2.51 -6.32 9.83
C ALA A 120 -3.89 -6.10 9.18
N ARG A 121 -4.11 -6.73 8.02
CA ARG A 121 -5.41 -6.71 7.34
C ARG A 121 -6.51 -7.35 8.17
N ALA A 122 -6.25 -8.47 8.84
CA ALA A 122 -7.23 -9.08 9.72
C ALA A 122 -7.61 -8.16 10.88
N CYS A 123 -6.67 -7.39 11.42
CA CYS A 123 -6.94 -6.38 12.44
C CYS A 123 -7.78 -5.20 11.91
N LEU A 124 -7.67 -4.85 10.62
CA LEU A 124 -8.49 -3.81 9.97
C LEU A 124 -9.88 -4.30 9.54
N ASP A 125 -9.97 -5.52 9.01
CA ASP A 125 -11.17 -6.12 8.40
C ASP A 125 -12.14 -6.70 9.45
N LEU A 126 -11.83 -6.59 10.75
CA LEU A 126 -12.83 -6.87 11.76
C LEU A 126 -14.04 -5.98 11.51
N PRO A 127 -15.28 -6.51 11.59
CA PRO A 127 -16.45 -5.66 11.62
C PRO A 127 -16.23 -4.75 12.81
N ALA A 128 -15.86 -3.50 12.51
CA ALA A 128 -15.44 -2.51 13.48
C ALA A 128 -16.37 -2.65 14.67
N LEU A 129 -15.84 -2.77 15.89
CA LEU A 129 -16.20 -2.01 17.10
C LEU A 129 -17.64 -1.46 17.20
N SER A 130 -18.62 -2.09 16.57
CA SER A 130 -19.87 -1.46 16.15
C SER A 130 -20.90 -1.80 17.19
N ALA A 131 -21.77 -0.83 17.43
CA ALA A 131 -22.97 -1.06 18.21
C ALA A 131 -23.77 -2.27 17.67
N GLU A 132 -23.66 -2.58 16.37
CA GLU A 132 -24.34 -3.69 15.69
C GLU A 132 -23.82 -5.08 16.11
N ALA A 133 -22.49 -5.29 16.16
CA ALA A 133 -21.92 -6.55 16.66
C ALA A 133 -22.26 -6.79 18.15
N ARG A 134 -22.23 -5.71 18.95
CA ARG A 134 -22.70 -5.71 20.35
C ARG A 134 -24.20 -6.00 20.47
N ARG A 135 -25.03 -5.52 19.53
CA ARG A 135 -26.48 -5.75 19.47
C ARG A 135 -26.84 -7.19 19.13
N LEU A 136 -26.01 -7.87 18.34
CA LEU A 136 -26.22 -9.25 17.89
C LEU A 136 -25.61 -10.32 18.81
N GLY A 137 -24.93 -9.93 19.90
CA GLY A 137 -24.38 -10.87 20.87
C GLY A 137 -23.21 -11.72 20.35
N LEU A 138 -22.60 -11.32 19.24
CA LEU A 138 -21.36 -11.91 18.74
C LEU A 138 -20.21 -11.30 19.55
N ALA A 139 -19.35 -12.12 20.14
CA ALA A 139 -18.15 -11.65 20.84
C ALA A 139 -17.16 -11.07 19.81
N GLY A 140 -17.34 -9.80 19.45
CA GLY A 140 -16.38 -9.04 18.64
C GLY A 140 -15.24 -8.51 19.49
N ALA A 141 -14.10 -8.24 18.85
CA ALA A 141 -12.98 -7.56 19.51
C ALA A 141 -13.45 -6.21 20.09
N ASP A 142 -13.20 -5.98 21.38
CA ASP A 142 -13.51 -4.73 22.07
C ASP A 142 -12.37 -3.69 21.96
N SER A 143 -11.24 -4.09 21.38
CA SER A 143 -10.03 -3.31 21.23
C SER A 143 -9.09 -3.92 20.18
N VAL A 144 -8.14 -3.11 19.67
CA VAL A 144 -7.10 -3.59 18.75
C VAL A 144 -6.22 -4.70 19.38
N PRO A 145 -5.80 -4.65 20.66
CA PRO A 145 -5.09 -5.76 21.29
C PRO A 145 -5.92 -7.06 21.39
N HIS A 146 -7.24 -6.94 21.57
CA HIS A 146 -8.15 -8.09 21.56
C HIS A 146 -8.28 -8.67 20.15
N ALA A 147 -8.43 -7.83 19.12
CA ALA A 147 -8.38 -8.22 17.72
C ALA A 147 -7.10 -9.00 17.38
N LEU A 148 -5.97 -8.44 17.77
CA LEU A 148 -4.66 -9.06 17.61
C LEU A 148 -4.60 -10.43 18.30
N SER A 149 -5.15 -10.54 19.51
CA SER A 149 -5.19 -11.79 20.29
C SER A 149 -6.06 -12.87 19.62
N ILE A 150 -7.23 -12.49 19.09
CA ILE A 150 -8.11 -13.39 18.32
C ILE A 150 -7.35 -13.96 17.11
N HIS A 151 -6.75 -13.09 16.30
CA HIS A 151 -6.11 -13.52 15.06
C HIS A 151 -4.84 -14.32 15.31
N LEU A 152 -3.99 -13.91 16.26
CA LEU A 152 -2.80 -14.67 16.63
C LEU A 152 -3.15 -16.02 17.26
N GLY A 153 -4.22 -16.08 18.04
CA GLY A 153 -4.74 -17.33 18.59
C GLY A 153 -5.24 -18.29 17.52
N ALA A 154 -5.93 -17.77 16.50
CA ALA A 154 -6.44 -18.52 15.36
C ALA A 154 -5.36 -18.91 14.33
N LEU A 155 -4.17 -18.29 14.36
CA LEU A 155 -3.08 -18.67 13.47
C LEU A 155 -2.62 -20.11 13.78
N PRO A 156 -2.46 -20.97 12.74
CA PRO A 156 -1.84 -22.27 12.89
C PRO A 156 -0.47 -22.17 13.57
N ALA A 157 -0.13 -23.16 14.39
CA ALA A 157 1.15 -23.19 15.10
C ALA A 157 2.37 -23.11 14.15
N THR A 158 2.20 -23.52 12.89
CA THR A 158 3.22 -23.43 11.83
C THR A 158 3.37 -22.04 11.24
N GLU A 159 2.35 -21.17 11.34
CA GLU A 159 2.37 -19.82 10.77
C GLU A 159 2.93 -18.77 11.75
N ARG A 160 2.85 -19.03 13.07
CA ARG A 160 3.36 -18.09 14.09
C ARG A 160 4.88 -17.85 14.00
N PRO A 161 5.74 -18.88 13.81
CA PRO A 161 7.17 -18.64 13.63
C PRO A 161 7.49 -17.82 12.37
N ALA A 162 6.73 -18.03 11.28
CA ALA A 162 6.90 -17.27 10.04
C ALA A 162 6.53 -15.79 10.23
N LEU A 163 5.43 -15.50 10.92
CA LEU A 163 5.07 -14.14 11.29
C LEU A 163 6.13 -13.44 12.15
N LEU A 164 6.71 -14.13 13.12
CA LEU A 164 7.77 -13.56 13.98
C LEU A 164 9.06 -13.30 13.19
N LEU A 165 9.39 -14.16 12.22
CA LEU A 165 10.50 -13.93 11.31
C LEU A 165 10.25 -12.71 10.42
N GLU A 166 9.07 -12.60 9.83
CA GLU A 166 8.69 -11.44 9.01
C GLU A 166 8.72 -10.13 9.81
N LEU A 167 8.29 -10.13 11.08
CA LEU A 167 8.40 -8.97 11.95
C LEU A 167 9.86 -8.55 12.19
N GLN A 168 10.76 -9.52 12.35
CA GLN A 168 12.19 -9.26 12.51
C GLN A 168 12.80 -8.72 11.22
N GLU A 169 12.55 -9.39 10.09
CA GLU A 169 13.03 -8.97 8.77
C GLU A 169 12.51 -7.57 8.41
N PHE A 170 11.27 -7.24 8.78
CA PHE A 170 10.71 -5.91 8.59
C PHE A 170 11.43 -4.84 9.43
N GLU A 171 11.73 -5.13 10.71
CA GLU A 171 12.51 -4.21 11.55
C GLU A 171 13.95 -4.05 11.05
N ASP A 172 14.58 -5.15 10.62
CA ASP A 172 15.96 -5.12 10.09
C ASP A 172 16.05 -4.31 8.79
N LEU A 173 15.00 -4.37 7.96
CA LEU A 173 14.94 -3.66 6.68
C LEU A 173 14.67 -2.17 6.85
N TYR A 174 13.68 -1.81 7.68
CA TYR A 174 13.22 -0.41 7.78
C TYR A 174 13.78 0.34 8.99
N GLY A 175 14.36 -0.35 9.98
CA GLY A 175 14.98 0.25 11.16
C GLY A 175 14.08 1.26 11.85
N ASP A 176 14.56 2.49 12.01
CA ASP A 176 13.82 3.58 12.64
C ASP A 176 12.55 4.00 11.87
N ARG A 177 12.49 3.72 10.56
CA ARG A 177 11.32 3.99 9.71
C ARG A 177 10.23 2.92 9.80
N ALA A 178 10.47 1.80 10.51
CA ALA A 178 9.52 0.68 10.55
C ALA A 178 8.12 1.09 11.03
N THR A 179 8.02 2.03 11.97
CA THR A 179 6.71 2.54 12.44
C THR A 179 5.94 3.26 11.34
N GLU A 180 6.61 4.18 10.65
CA GLU A 180 6.02 4.96 9.55
C GLU A 180 5.61 4.03 8.40
N VAL A 181 6.53 3.16 7.97
CA VAL A 181 6.31 2.25 6.84
C VAL A 181 5.18 1.26 7.16
N PHE A 182 5.14 0.69 8.37
CA PHE A 182 4.06 -0.22 8.75
C PHE A 182 2.71 0.51 8.88
N GLY A 183 2.75 1.70 9.47
CA GLY A 183 1.66 2.66 9.60
C GLY A 183 0.91 2.86 8.29
N LYS A 184 1.65 3.35 7.31
CA LYS A 184 1.14 3.68 5.98
C LYS A 184 0.77 2.43 5.17
N ARG A 185 1.57 1.36 5.25
CA ARG A 185 1.41 0.20 4.35
C ARG A 185 0.25 -0.71 4.73
N TRP A 186 -0.02 -0.92 6.01
CA TRP A 186 -1.00 -1.94 6.43
C TRP A 186 -1.85 -1.61 7.65
N PHE A 187 -1.41 -0.73 8.54
CA PHE A 187 -2.13 -0.48 9.78
C PHE A 187 -1.63 0.82 10.41
N ASP A 188 -2.45 1.87 10.43
CA ASP A 188 -2.07 3.14 11.05
C ASP A 188 -1.78 2.95 12.55
N LEU A 189 -0.49 2.92 12.87
CA LEU A 189 0.01 2.71 14.22
C LEU A 189 0.01 4.00 15.05
N GLU A 190 0.00 5.17 14.40
CA GLU A 190 0.05 6.47 15.07
C GLU A 190 -1.31 6.85 15.64
N THR A 191 -2.39 6.54 14.91
CA THR A 191 -3.77 6.67 15.44
C THR A 191 -4.22 5.44 16.24
N GLY A 192 -3.49 4.33 16.13
CA GLY A 192 -3.71 3.10 16.88
C GLY A 192 -3.16 3.10 18.32
N LEU A 193 -3.62 2.14 19.13
CA LEU A 193 -3.22 1.96 20.53
C LEU A 193 -1.76 1.49 20.73
N PHE A 194 -1.07 1.09 19.66
CA PHE A 194 0.32 0.64 19.73
C PHE A 194 1.30 1.82 19.70
N GLY A 195 1.02 2.90 18.98
CA GLY A 195 1.87 4.09 18.90
C GLY A 195 3.25 3.88 18.28
N SER A 196 3.66 2.64 17.98
CA SER A 196 4.87 2.31 17.22
C SER A 196 4.83 0.87 16.71
N PHE A 197 5.65 0.58 15.68
CA PHE A 197 5.82 -0.79 15.18
C PHE A 197 6.46 -1.69 16.24
N ARG A 198 7.37 -1.14 17.05
CA ARG A 198 8.00 -1.88 18.16
C ARG A 198 6.98 -2.34 19.19
N HIS A 199 6.01 -1.50 19.54
CA HIS A 199 4.94 -1.90 20.47
C HIS A 199 3.99 -2.93 19.86
N PHE A 200 3.67 -2.80 18.57
CA PHE A 200 2.91 -3.82 17.83
C PHE A 200 3.64 -5.17 17.85
N ARG A 201 4.92 -5.18 17.48
CA ARG A 201 5.79 -6.36 17.51
C ARG A 201 5.83 -7.00 18.91
N GLN A 202 6.08 -6.21 19.96
CA GLN A 202 6.11 -6.71 21.34
C GLN A 202 4.77 -7.35 21.76
N ALA A 203 3.65 -6.78 21.31
CA ALA A 203 2.34 -7.38 21.57
C ALA A 203 2.20 -8.74 20.87
N VAL A 204 2.62 -8.83 19.60
CA VAL A 204 2.62 -10.09 18.83
C VAL A 204 3.50 -11.15 19.49
N GLU A 205 4.73 -10.79 19.89
CA GLU A 205 5.68 -11.68 20.57
C GLU A 205 5.11 -12.20 21.89
N ARG A 206 4.54 -11.30 22.71
CA ARG A 206 3.97 -11.67 24.01
C ARG A 206 2.79 -12.63 23.87
N ILE A 207 1.88 -12.37 22.93
CA ILE A 207 0.72 -13.22 22.67
C ILE A 207 1.16 -14.58 22.10
N SER A 208 2.15 -14.57 21.19
CA SER A 208 2.68 -15.80 20.60
C SER A 208 3.41 -16.68 21.61
N ALA A 209 4.10 -16.08 22.59
CA ALA A 209 4.79 -16.81 23.65
C ALA A 209 3.84 -17.43 24.69
N ASN A 210 2.70 -16.78 24.96
CA ASN A 210 1.77 -17.19 26.02
C ASN A 210 0.31 -17.27 25.50
N PRO A 211 0.01 -18.08 24.47
CA PRO A 211 -1.32 -18.09 23.85
C PRO A 211 -2.43 -18.48 24.84
N ALA A 212 -2.13 -19.27 25.88
CA ALA A 212 -3.08 -19.67 26.91
C ALA A 212 -3.59 -18.48 27.75
N ASP A 213 -2.75 -17.48 27.99
CA ASP A 213 -3.11 -16.27 28.75
C ASP A 213 -4.12 -15.41 27.98
N PHE A 214 -4.24 -15.62 26.67
CA PHE A 214 -5.16 -14.92 25.79
C PHE A 214 -6.32 -15.81 25.31
N SER A 215 -6.43 -17.04 25.82
CA SER A 215 -7.48 -18.01 25.42
C SER A 215 -8.91 -17.53 25.73
N GLY A 216 -9.09 -16.62 26.69
CA GLY A 216 -10.39 -16.00 26.98
C GLY A 216 -10.87 -15.01 25.91
N PHE A 217 -10.00 -14.66 24.96
CA PHE A 217 -10.26 -13.75 23.85
C PHE A 217 -10.33 -14.50 22.51
N THR A 218 -9.89 -15.76 22.43
CA THR A 218 -9.92 -16.54 21.20
C THR A 218 -11.23 -17.32 21.10
N VAL A 219 -12.00 -17.12 20.02
CA VAL A 219 -13.23 -17.90 19.77
C VAL A 219 -12.84 -19.38 19.57
N ALA A 220 -13.50 -20.27 20.30
CA ALA A 220 -13.33 -21.73 20.21
C ALA A 220 -13.74 -22.29 18.85
#